data_AF-D7NBM5-F1
#
_entry.id   AF-D7NBM5-F1
#
_cell.length_a   1.000
_cell.length_b   1.000
_cell.length_c   1.000
_cell.angle_alpha   90.00
_cell.angle_beta   90.00
_cell.angle_gamma   90.00
#
_symmetry.space_group_name_H-M   'P 1'
#
loop_
_entity.id
_entity.type
_entity.pdbx_description
1 polymer ?
#
loop_
_entity_poly.entity_id
_entity_poly.type
_entity_poly.pdbx_seq_one_letter_code
_entity_poly.pdbx_strand_id
1 'polypeptide(L)'
;MNFQIFLGFIVACYLCYYFGTVAYDLLTGRKRAASEDDKVQEEAIDISDEVREFAPILITRPIVKKQKAAAMKRKQTAELLMTGGIEVNDLLIKVEDLSKDGENSELGGLLADWKESPPSS
;
A
#
# COMPACT_ATOMS: atom_id res chain seq x y z
N MET A 1 28.54 0.70 -53.31
CA MET A 1 28.51 0.90 -51.85
C MET A 1 29.12 -0.35 -51.22
N ASN A 2 30.25 -0.25 -50.51
CA ASN A 2 30.94 -1.44 -50.01
C ASN A 2 30.06 -2.12 -48.94
N PHE A 3 29.68 -3.38 -49.16
CA PHE A 3 28.81 -4.16 -48.26
C PHE A 3 29.30 -4.15 -46.80
N GLN A 4 30.61 -4.12 -46.60
CA GLN A 4 31.25 -4.02 -45.29
C GLN A 4 30.91 -2.70 -44.54
N ILE A 5 30.75 -1.59 -45.27
CA ILE A 5 30.34 -0.30 -44.69
C ILE A 5 28.86 -0.35 -44.29
N PHE A 6 28.01 -0.98 -45.12
CA PHE A 6 26.59 -1.16 -44.84
C PHE A 6 26.36 -2.05 -43.61
N LEU A 7 27.07 -3.18 -43.52
CA LEU A 7 26.98 -4.10 -42.38
C LEU A 7 27.57 -3.48 -41.11
N GLY A 8 28.68 -2.74 -41.22
CA GLY A 8 29.25 -1.99 -40.11
C GLY A 8 28.30 -0.92 -39.56
N PHE A 9 27.58 -0.22 -40.44
CA PHE A 9 26.57 0.77 -40.04
C PHE A 9 25.42 0.12 -39.25
N ILE A 10 24.90 -1.02 -39.71
CA ILE A 10 23.84 -1.76 -39.02
C ILE A 10 24.28 -2.20 -37.62
N VAL A 11 25.48 -2.77 -37.50
CA VAL A 11 26.03 -3.21 -36.21
C VAL A 11 26.27 -2.02 -35.28
N ALA A 12 26.76 -0.90 -35.79
CA ALA A 12 26.95 0.32 -35.02
C ALA A 12 25.62 0.89 -34.51
N CYS A 13 24.58 0.96 -35.34
CA CYS A 13 23.24 1.37 -34.94
C CYS A 13 22.66 0.45 -33.86
N TYR A 14 22.87 -0.86 -33.97
CA TYR A 14 22.43 -1.83 -32.98
C TYR A 14 23.12 -1.61 -31.63
N LEU A 15 24.45 -1.41 -31.62
CA LEU A 15 25.18 -1.08 -30.41
C LEU A 15 24.65 0.22 -29.78
N CYS A 16 24.47 1.28 -30.56
CA CYS A 16 23.92 2.55 -30.08
C CYS A 16 22.51 2.40 -29.49
N TYR A 17 21.66 1.53 -30.05
CA TYR A 17 20.33 1.25 -29.51
C TYR A 17 20.39 0.64 -28.11
N TYR A 18 21.25 -0.36 -27.88
CA TYR A 18 21.42 -0.97 -26.56
C TYR A 18 22.10 -0.04 -25.56
N PHE A 19 23.12 0.73 -25.97
CA PHE A 19 23.71 1.74 -25.09
C PHE A 19 22.73 2.85 -24.72
N GLY A 20 21.92 3.30 -25.69
CA GLY A 20 20.89 4.31 -25.48
C GLY A 20 19.80 3.85 -24.52
N THR A 21 19.35 2.59 -24.62
CA THR A 21 18.34 2.02 -23.71
C THR A 21 18.87 1.90 -22.28
N VAL A 22 20.09 1.42 -22.08
CA VAL A 22 20.73 1.36 -20.74
C VAL A 22 20.92 2.77 -20.15
N ALA A 23 21.40 3.73 -20.94
CA ALA A 23 21.56 5.10 -20.49
C ALA A 23 20.22 5.76 -20.15
N TYR A 24 19.19 5.52 -20.97
CA TYR A 24 17.84 6.04 -20.76
C TYR A 24 17.21 5.47 -19.48
N ASP A 25 17.42 4.18 -19.21
CA ASP A 25 16.93 3.52 -18.00
C ASP A 25 17.61 4.09 -16.74
N LEU A 26 18.93 4.29 -16.78
CA LEU A 26 19.68 4.96 -15.70
C LEU A 26 19.25 6.41 -15.48
N LEU A 27 19.01 7.18 -16.55
CA LEU A 27 18.53 8.56 -16.46
C LEU A 27 17.11 8.63 -15.90
N THR A 28 16.22 7.73 -16.34
CA THR A 28 14.81 7.71 -15.90
C THR A 28 14.70 7.19 -14.47
N GLY A 29 15.49 6.18 -14.09
CA GLY A 29 15.64 5.73 -12.70
C GLY A 29 16.16 6.83 -11.78
N ARG A 30 17.16 7.60 -12.23
CA ARG A 30 17.67 8.76 -11.47
C ARG A 30 16.63 9.88 -11.33
N LYS A 31 15.84 10.14 -12.38
CA LYS A 31 14.74 11.11 -12.31
C LYS A 31 13.65 10.67 -11.33
N ARG A 32 13.34 9.37 -11.25
CA ARG A 32 12.41 8.83 -10.24
C ARG A 32 12.96 8.98 -8.83
N ALA A 33 14.22 8.61 -8.59
CA ALA A 33 14.87 8.78 -7.29
C ALA A 33 14.90 10.25 -6.85
N ALA A 34 15.19 11.18 -7.77
CA ALA A 34 15.17 12.61 -7.48
C ALA A 34 13.74 13.15 -7.25
N SER A 35 12.72 12.62 -7.94
CA SER A 35 11.32 13.02 -7.72
C SER A 35 10.71 12.48 -6.42
N GLU A 36 11.27 11.40 -5.88
CA GLU A 36 10.86 10.85 -4.59
C GLU A 36 11.50 11.62 -3.44
N ASP A 37 12.75 12.05 -3.59
CA ASP A 37 13.45 12.92 -2.63
C ASP A 37 12.80 14.32 -2.52
N ASP A 38 12.32 14.89 -3.64
CA ASP A 38 11.60 16.17 -3.66
C ASP A 38 10.21 16.11 -3.00
N LYS A 39 9.59 14.92 -2.97
CA LYS A 39 8.27 14.70 -2.35
C LYS A 39 8.35 14.25 -0.88
N VAL A 40 9.54 13.85 -0.41
CA VAL A 40 9.84 13.40 0.96
C VAL A 40 10.65 14.46 1.73
N GLN A 41 10.72 15.69 1.23
CA GLN A 41 10.95 16.84 2.10
C GLN A 41 9.64 17.13 2.83
N GLU A 42 9.36 16.37 3.89
CA GLU A 42 8.41 16.82 4.91
C GLU A 42 8.94 18.14 5.45
N GLU A 43 8.33 19.26 5.05
CA GLU A 43 8.51 20.54 5.71
C GLU A 43 8.32 20.28 7.20
N ALA A 44 9.38 20.43 7.99
CA ALA A 44 9.32 20.27 9.42
C ALA A 44 8.29 21.28 9.95
N ILE A 45 7.07 20.81 10.19
CA ILE A 45 5.98 21.64 10.67
C ILE A 45 6.39 22.07 12.08
N ASP A 46 6.80 23.33 12.22
CA ASP A 46 7.18 23.90 13.51
C ASP A 46 5.91 24.23 14.31
N ILE A 47 5.52 23.29 15.16
CA ILE A 47 4.34 23.39 16.05
C ILE A 47 4.65 24.12 17.37
N SER A 48 5.79 24.79 17.49
CA SER A 48 6.24 25.39 18.75
C SER A 48 5.33 26.52 19.24
N ASP A 49 4.68 27.24 18.34
CA ASP A 49 3.79 28.36 18.69
C ASP A 49 2.39 27.87 19.13
N GLU A 50 1.86 26.80 18.53
CA GLU A 50 0.55 26.22 18.87
C GLU A 50 0.56 25.56 20.25
N VAL A 51 1.70 24.98 20.67
CA VAL A 51 1.86 24.34 22.00
C VAL A 51 1.58 25.32 23.14
N ARG A 52 1.80 26.62 22.93
CA ARG A 52 1.61 27.65 23.97
C ARG A 52 0.14 27.90 24.31
N GLU A 53 -0.79 27.57 23.42
CA GLU A 53 -2.23 27.74 23.62
C GLU A 53 -2.95 26.50 24.19
N PHE A 54 -2.28 25.35 24.28
CA PHE A 54 -2.88 24.15 24.88
C PHE A 54 -2.96 24.26 26.40
N ALA A 55 -3.96 24.99 26.90
CA ALA A 55 -4.38 24.92 28.29
C ALA A 55 -5.25 23.66 28.49
N PRO A 56 -4.80 22.64 29.25
CA PRO A 56 -5.60 21.45 29.48
C PRO A 56 -6.83 21.78 30.33
N ILE A 57 -8.01 21.68 29.75
CA ILE A 57 -9.28 21.83 30.48
C ILE A 57 -9.61 20.50 31.17
N LEU A 58 -9.53 20.48 32.51
CA LEU A 58 -9.94 19.33 33.32
C LEU A 58 -11.46 19.20 33.32
N ILE A 59 -11.99 18.34 32.44
CA ILE A 59 -13.42 18.04 32.39
C ILE A 59 -13.75 16.94 33.42
N THR A 60 -14.03 17.32 34.66
CA THR A 60 -14.65 16.43 35.66
C THR A 60 -16.11 16.21 35.31
N ARG A 61 -16.40 15.16 34.53
CA ARG A 61 -17.79 14.70 34.32
C ARG A 61 -18.22 13.90 35.57
N PRO A 62 -19.34 14.25 36.23
CA PRO A 62 -19.90 13.38 37.25
C PRO A 62 -20.28 12.04 36.59
N ILE A 63 -19.85 10.93 37.19
CA ILE A 63 -20.07 9.57 36.69
C ILE A 63 -21.56 9.23 36.90
N VAL A 64 -22.41 9.74 36.02
CA VAL A 64 -23.79 9.30 35.95
C VAL A 64 -23.77 7.90 35.31
N LYS A 65 -24.52 6.96 35.90
CA LYS A 65 -24.62 5.53 35.55
C LYS A 65 -24.73 5.22 34.04
N LYS A 66 -25.06 6.20 33.19
CA LYS A 66 -24.97 6.16 31.72
C LYS A 66 -23.56 5.87 31.16
N GLN A 67 -22.47 6.18 31.87
CA GLN A 67 -21.11 5.93 31.35
C GLN A 67 -20.74 4.44 31.30
N LYS A 68 -21.26 3.58 32.20
CA LYS A 68 -21.04 2.13 32.11
C LYS A 68 -21.75 1.52 30.90
N ALA A 69 -22.96 1.98 30.59
CA ALA A 69 -23.68 1.57 29.39
C ALA A 69 -23.00 2.08 28.10
N ALA A 70 -22.42 3.29 28.11
CA ALA A 70 -21.68 3.83 26.96
C ALA A 70 -20.31 3.14 26.77
N ALA A 71 -19.63 2.74 27.84
CA ALA A 71 -18.39 1.95 27.78
C ALA A 71 -18.66 0.51 27.32
N MET A 72 -19.76 -0.09 27.76
CA MET A 72 -20.21 -1.41 27.28
C MET A 72 -20.62 -1.37 25.81
N LYS A 73 -21.34 -0.31 25.38
CA LYS A 73 -21.60 -0.06 23.96
C LYS A 73 -20.31 0.13 23.17
N ARG A 74 -19.33 0.90 23.65
CA ARG A 74 -18.02 1.04 22.97
C ARG A 74 -17.25 -0.27 22.88
N LYS A 75 -17.28 -1.13 23.91
CA LYS A 75 -16.72 -2.49 23.83
C LYS A 75 -17.43 -3.35 22.78
N GLN A 76 -18.76 -3.33 22.75
CA GLN A 76 -19.53 -4.03 21.71
C GLN A 76 -19.34 -3.41 20.31
N THR A 77 -19.09 -2.11 20.21
CA THR A 77 -18.83 -1.42 18.92
C THR A 77 -17.40 -1.65 18.44
N ALA A 78 -16.45 -1.88 19.35
CA ALA A 78 -15.10 -2.34 19.03
C ALA A 78 -15.05 -3.82 18.65
N GLU A 79 -15.98 -4.63 19.16
CA GLU A 79 -16.22 -6.01 18.72
C GLU A 79 -16.94 -6.03 17.35
N LEU A 80 -17.78 -5.03 17.06
CA LEU A 80 -18.38 -4.75 15.76
C LEU A 80 -17.47 -3.82 14.92
N LEU A 81 -16.18 -4.16 14.78
CA LEU A 81 -15.31 -3.51 13.79
C LEU A 81 -15.89 -3.77 12.39
N MET A 82 -16.60 -2.76 11.88
CA MET A 82 -17.16 -2.66 10.52
C MET A 82 -16.03 -2.47 9.49
N THR A 83 -14.92 -3.19 9.62
CA THR A 83 -13.80 -3.16 8.66
C THR A 83 -13.94 -4.22 7.58
N GLY A 84 -14.92 -5.13 7.70
CA GLY A 84 -15.00 -6.33 6.86
C GLY A 84 -13.74 -7.20 6.96
N GLY A 85 -12.88 -6.94 7.95
CA GLY A 85 -11.62 -7.63 8.15
C GLY A 85 -11.84 -8.93 8.92
N ILE A 86 -11.19 -9.99 8.45
CA ILE A 86 -11.15 -11.28 9.13
C ILE A 86 -10.13 -11.24 10.28
N GLU A 87 -10.44 -11.90 11.41
CA GLU A 87 -9.48 -12.05 12.51
C GLU A 87 -8.33 -12.97 12.08
N VAL A 88 -7.10 -12.69 12.53
CA VAL A 88 -5.91 -13.49 12.18
C VAL A 88 -6.07 -14.96 12.54
N ASN A 89 -6.68 -15.27 13.70
CA ASN A 89 -6.88 -16.65 14.13
C ASN A 89 -7.86 -17.40 13.21
N ASP A 90 -8.90 -16.71 12.73
CA ASP A 90 -9.87 -17.27 11.79
C ASP A 90 -9.24 -17.41 10.39
N LEU A 91 -8.40 -16.47 9.98
CA LEU A 91 -7.64 -16.55 8.74
C LEU A 91 -6.74 -17.79 8.69
N LEU A 92 -6.06 -18.13 9.79
CA LEU A 92 -5.18 -19.30 9.84
C LEU A 92 -5.94 -20.61 9.56
N ILE A 93 -7.15 -20.74 10.12
CA ILE A 93 -8.00 -21.91 9.89
C ILE A 93 -8.40 -21.98 8.41
N LYS A 94 -8.89 -20.86 7.85
CA LYS A 94 -9.30 -20.83 6.44
C LYS A 94 -8.16 -21.07 5.46
N VAL A 95 -6.94 -20.64 5.78
CA VAL A 95 -5.74 -20.93 4.98
C VAL A 95 -5.37 -22.41 5.04
N GLU A 96 -5.51 -23.05 6.21
CA GLU A 96 -5.30 -24.49 6.32
C GLU A 96 -6.36 -25.27 5.51
N ASP A 97 -7.62 -24.85 5.55
CA ASP A 97 -8.69 -25.44 4.75
C ASP A 97 -8.45 -25.23 3.25
N LEU A 98 -7.96 -24.07 2.84
CA LEU A 98 -7.52 -23.84 1.45
C LEU A 98 -6.40 -24.80 1.04
N SER A 99 -5.46 -25.10 1.94
CA SER A 99 -4.40 -26.06 1.65
C SER A 99 -4.90 -27.50 1.51
N LYS A 100 -6.01 -27.86 2.17
CA LYS A 100 -6.57 -29.23 2.16
C LYS A 100 -7.58 -29.42 1.04
N ASP A 101 -8.52 -28.49 0.91
CA ASP A 101 -9.70 -28.61 0.06
C ASP A 101 -9.58 -27.81 -1.26
N GLY A 102 -8.53 -26.98 -1.38
CA GLY A 102 -8.21 -26.24 -2.59
C GLY A 102 -9.32 -25.27 -3.00
N GLU A 103 -9.75 -25.34 -4.25
CA GLU A 103 -10.78 -24.47 -4.84
C GLU A 103 -12.17 -24.61 -4.18
N ASN A 104 -12.42 -25.71 -3.46
CA ASN A 104 -13.68 -25.93 -2.75
C ASN A 104 -13.75 -25.23 -1.37
N SER A 105 -12.65 -24.63 -0.91
CA SER A 105 -12.61 -23.83 0.31
C SER A 105 -13.18 -22.42 0.06
N GLU A 106 -13.69 -21.76 1.11
CA GLU A 106 -14.22 -20.39 1.03
C GLU A 106 -13.22 -19.40 0.39
N LEU A 107 -11.93 -19.52 0.74
CA LEU A 107 -10.87 -18.70 0.15
C LEU A 107 -10.57 -19.10 -1.30
N GLY A 108 -10.77 -20.37 -1.65
CA GLY A 108 -10.59 -20.91 -2.99
C GLY A 108 -11.64 -20.37 -3.95
N GLY A 109 -12.91 -20.36 -3.54
CA GLY A 109 -14.01 -19.75 -4.29
C GLY A 109 -13.80 -18.25 -4.51
N LEU A 110 -13.41 -17.52 -3.46
CA LEU A 110 -13.07 -16.09 -3.59
C LEU A 110 -11.92 -15.84 -4.58
N LEU A 111 -10.90 -16.72 -4.59
CA LEU A 111 -9.78 -16.62 -5.54
C LEU A 111 -10.24 -16.86 -6.99
N ALA A 112 -11.17 -17.79 -7.20
CA ALA A 112 -11.77 -18.04 -8.51
C ALA A 112 -12.59 -16.85 -9.00
N ASP A 113 -13.46 -16.30 -8.14
CA ASP A 113 -14.27 -15.11 -8.44
C ASP A 113 -13.39 -13.90 -8.80
N TRP A 114 -12.26 -13.73 -8.10
CA TRP A 114 -11.29 -12.66 -8.36
C TRP A 114 -10.56 -12.82 -9.70
N LYS A 115 -10.37 -14.07 -10.14
CA LYS A 115 -9.76 -14.38 -11.44
C LYS A 115 -10.74 -14.13 -12.59
N GLU A 116 -12.03 -14.34 -12.37
CA GLU A 116 -13.09 -14.09 -13.34
C GLU A 116 -13.44 -12.59 -13.44
N SER A 117 -13.36 -11.86 -12.33
CA SER A 117 -13.68 -10.43 -12.27
C SER A 117 -12.61 -9.63 -11.51
N PRO A 118 -11.46 -9.35 -12.15
CA PRO A 118 -10.41 -8.56 -11.50
C PRO A 118 -10.95 -7.14 -11.22
N PRO A 119 -10.65 -6.56 -10.04
CA PRO A 119 -11.11 -5.22 -9.72
C PRO A 119 -10.53 -4.22 -10.73
N SER A 120 -11.37 -3.32 -11.23
CA SER A 120 -10.95 -2.22 -12.09
C SER A 120 -10.03 -1.29 -11.31
N SER A 121 -8.76 -1.23 -11.72
CA SER A 121 -7.73 -0.32 -11.19
C SER A 121 -8.09 1.15 -11.29
#